data_AF-A0A151ED41-F1
#
_entry.id   AF-A0A151ED41-F1
#
_cell.length_a   1.000
_cell.length_b   1.000
_cell.length_c   1.000
_cell.angle_alpha   90.00
_cell.angle_beta   90.00
_cell.angle_gamma   90.00
#
_symmetry.space_group_name_H-M   'P 1'
#
loop_
_entity.id
_entity.type
_entity.pdbx_description
1 polymer ?
#
loop_
_entity_poly.entity_id
_entity_poly.type
_entity_poly.pdbx_seq_one_letter_code
_entity_poly.pdbx_strand_id
1 'polypeptide(L)'
;MTDPVETIAMRLRDQPDRPFSVLDAAEELGLARDRTTTTIEVLARRDGFFDLGGGRMIFSSDADRVAYEIFRSEAPNITYEEYQRYRDDPHILMRMSRDRDVADRANPEKRLRELMKEKDRGNRF
;
A
#
# COMPACT_ATOMS: atom_id res chain seq x y z
N MET A 1 21.38 -9.62 -19.77
CA MET A 1 20.16 -9.68 -18.94
C MET A 1 20.27 -8.59 -17.90
N THR A 2 19.30 -7.68 -17.82
CA THR A 2 19.22 -6.68 -16.75
C THR A 2 19.01 -7.39 -15.42
N ASP A 3 19.73 -6.98 -14.37
CA ASP A 3 19.57 -7.53 -13.02
C ASP A 3 18.09 -7.37 -12.58
N PRO A 4 17.39 -8.46 -12.19
CA PRO A 4 16.01 -8.36 -11.72
C PRO A 4 15.84 -7.38 -10.56
N VAL A 5 16.84 -7.27 -9.67
CA VAL A 5 16.82 -6.31 -8.55
C VAL A 5 16.77 -4.88 -9.07
N GLU A 6 17.62 -4.53 -10.04
CA GLU A 6 17.64 -3.17 -10.62
C GLU A 6 16.37 -2.88 -11.43
N THR A 7 15.85 -3.88 -12.12
CA THR A 7 14.61 -3.73 -12.89
C THR A 7 13.44 -3.39 -11.98
N ILE A 8 13.30 -4.10 -10.85
CA ILE A 8 12.25 -3.83 -9.86
C ILE A 8 12.52 -2.50 -9.13
N ALA A 9 13.77 -2.20 -8.79
CA ALA A 9 14.15 -0.92 -8.18
C ALA A 9 13.76 0.27 -9.06
N MET A 10 13.97 0.20 -10.38
CA MET A 10 13.55 1.23 -11.32
C MET A 10 12.03 1.42 -11.30
N ARG A 11 11.26 0.34 -11.39
CA ARG A 11 9.78 0.40 -11.37
C ARG A 11 9.23 1.04 -10.09
N LEU A 12 9.83 0.70 -8.95
CA LEU A 12 9.52 1.32 -7.66
C LEU A 12 9.82 2.83 -7.65
N ARG A 13 10.96 3.24 -8.19
CA ARG A 13 11.35 4.66 -8.30
C ARG A 13 10.49 5.46 -9.28
N ASP A 14 9.97 4.81 -10.33
CA ASP A 14 9.07 5.45 -11.30
C ASP A 14 7.70 5.77 -10.69
N GLN A 15 7.35 5.13 -9.57
CA GLN A 15 6.10 5.34 -8.83
C GLN A 15 6.40 5.57 -7.34
N PRO A 16 7.07 6.69 -6.99
CA PRO A 16 7.38 7.00 -5.60
C PRO A 16 6.10 7.15 -4.79
N ASP A 17 6.18 6.88 -3.49
CA ASP A 17 5.08 6.99 -2.53
C ASP A 17 3.89 6.05 -2.80
N ARG A 18 4.05 5.10 -3.74
CA ARG A 18 3.04 4.11 -4.07
C ARG A 18 3.53 2.70 -3.76
N PRO A 19 2.75 1.90 -3.00
CA PRO A 19 3.04 0.48 -2.82
C PRO A 19 3.06 -0.27 -4.15
N PHE A 20 4.02 -1.18 -4.28
CA PHE A 20 4.28 -2.00 -5.47
C PHE A 20 4.42 -3.47 -5.07
N SER A 21 3.77 -4.38 -5.80
CA SER A 21 3.90 -5.83 -5.57
C SER A 21 5.17 -6.35 -6.23
N VAL A 22 6.18 -6.68 -5.42
CA VAL A 22 7.40 -7.33 -5.91
C VAL A 22 7.12 -8.77 -6.33
N LEU A 23 6.10 -9.41 -5.75
CA LEU A 23 5.66 -10.75 -6.15
C LEU A 23 5.19 -10.77 -7.61
N ASP A 24 4.31 -9.85 -7.98
CA ASP A 24 3.74 -9.76 -9.33
C ASP A 24 4.85 -9.45 -10.34
N ALA A 25 5.72 -8.49 -10.01
CA ALA A 25 6.86 -8.15 -10.86
C ALA A 25 7.87 -9.29 -11.00
N ALA A 26 8.08 -10.07 -9.95
CA ALA A 26 8.95 -11.24 -10.00
C ALA A 26 8.35 -12.35 -10.86
N GLU A 27 7.03 -12.57 -10.80
CA GLU A 27 6.32 -13.51 -11.66
C GLU A 27 6.42 -13.09 -13.14
N GLU A 28 6.20 -11.80 -13.45
CA GLU A 28 6.39 -11.25 -14.80
C GLU A 28 7.81 -11.47 -15.35
N LEU A 29 8.81 -11.40 -14.47
CA LEU A 29 10.22 -11.64 -14.81
C LEU A 29 10.60 -13.13 -14.80
N GLY A 30 9.68 -14.03 -14.48
CA GLY A 30 9.92 -15.48 -14.41
C GLY A 30 10.87 -15.90 -13.28
N LEU A 31 10.90 -15.15 -12.18
CA LEU A 31 11.76 -15.45 -11.04
C LEU A 31 11.19 -16.58 -10.19
N ALA A 32 12.08 -17.47 -9.74
CA ALA A 32 11.76 -18.47 -8.72
C ALA A 32 11.54 -17.80 -7.35
N ARG A 33 10.73 -18.42 -6.49
CA ARG A 33 10.30 -17.85 -5.20
C ARG A 33 11.46 -17.48 -4.28
N ASP A 34 12.48 -18.33 -4.19
CA ASP A 34 13.71 -18.10 -3.42
C ASP A 34 14.46 -16.84 -3.91
N ARG A 35 14.50 -16.65 -5.23
CA ARG A 35 15.07 -15.45 -5.85
C ARG A 35 14.22 -14.22 -5.60
N THR A 36 12.90 -14.33 -5.58
CA THR A 36 11.99 -13.24 -5.22
C THR A 36 12.21 -12.77 -3.79
N THR A 37 12.27 -13.69 -2.82
CA THR A 37 12.57 -13.37 -1.41
C THR A 37 13.92 -12.65 -1.29
N THR A 38 14.96 -13.18 -1.94
CA THR A 38 16.28 -12.55 -1.97
C THR A 38 16.21 -11.12 -2.56
N THR A 39 15.39 -10.91 -3.59
CA THR A 39 15.24 -9.60 -4.24
C THR A 39 14.61 -8.59 -3.29
N ILE A 40 13.56 -8.98 -2.56
CA ILE A 40 12.92 -8.13 -1.54
C ILE A 40 13.93 -7.75 -0.45
N GLU A 41 14.68 -8.73 0.08
CA GLU A 41 15.70 -8.48 1.11
C GLU A 41 16.79 -7.53 0.65
N VAL A 42 17.25 -7.67 -0.60
CA VAL A 42 18.27 -6.77 -1.18
C VAL A 42 17.72 -5.36 -1.35
N LEU A 43 16.48 -5.21 -1.83
CA LEU A 43 15.84 -3.90 -1.96
C LEU A 43 15.64 -3.23 -0.59
N ALA A 44 15.18 -3.96 0.42
CA ALA A 44 14.89 -3.42 1.74
C ALA A 44 16.14 -2.91 2.49
N ARG A 45 17.34 -3.30 2.05
CA ARG A 45 18.62 -2.79 2.57
C ARG A 45 19.09 -1.52 1.84
N ARG A 46 18.41 -1.08 0.79
CA ARG A 46 18.75 0.12 0.03
C ARG A 46 18.01 1.33 0.57
N ASP A 47 18.66 2.48 0.54
CA ASP A 47 18.06 3.74 0.99
C ASP A 47 16.79 4.08 0.20
N GLY A 48 15.76 4.49 0.92
CA GLY A 48 14.47 4.90 0.38
C GLY A 48 13.52 3.76 0.01
N PHE A 49 13.91 2.50 0.16
CA PHE A 49 13.04 1.34 -0.08
C PHE A 49 12.56 0.75 1.25
N PHE A 50 11.26 0.47 1.35
CA PHE A 50 10.65 -0.08 2.56
C PHE A 50 9.79 -1.30 2.21
N ASP A 51 9.93 -2.36 3.00
CA ASP A 51 9.07 -3.53 2.96
C ASP A 51 7.81 -3.27 3.79
N LEU A 52 6.65 -3.43 3.16
CA LEU A 52 5.33 -3.26 3.77
C LEU A 52 4.71 -4.59 4.18
N GLY A 53 5.44 -5.70 4.02
CA GLY A 53 4.95 -7.05 4.23
C GLY A 53 4.16 -7.61 3.05
N GLY A 54 4.00 -8.94 3.02
CA GLY A 54 3.26 -9.64 1.96
C GLY A 54 3.88 -9.51 0.57
N GLY A 55 5.17 -9.17 0.48
CA GLY A 55 5.88 -8.94 -0.78
C GLY A 55 5.56 -7.61 -1.45
N ARG A 56 4.95 -6.67 -0.72
CA ARG A 56 4.76 -5.28 -1.16
C ARG A 56 5.92 -4.42 -0.69
N MET A 57 6.43 -3.58 -1.57
CA MET A 57 7.45 -2.59 -1.25
C MET A 57 7.03 -1.20 -1.68
N ILE A 58 7.63 -0.18 -1.08
CA ILE A 58 7.45 1.22 -1.48
C ILE A 58 8.82 1.90 -1.58
N PHE A 59 8.98 2.77 -2.57
CA PHE A 59 10.08 3.72 -2.60
C PHE A 59 9.56 5.08 -2.16
N SER A 60 10.11 5.62 -1.07
CA SER A 60 9.70 6.90 -0.53
C SER A 60 10.85 7.57 0.22
N SER A 61 10.83 8.90 0.25
CA SER A 61 11.67 9.70 1.15
C SER A 61 10.90 10.21 2.38
N ASP A 62 9.59 9.94 2.44
CA ASP A 62 8.69 10.37 3.50
C ASP A 62 8.37 9.19 4.44
N ALA A 63 8.97 9.21 5.63
CA ALA A 63 8.75 8.17 6.63
C ALA A 63 7.30 8.12 7.14
N ASP A 64 6.59 9.26 7.19
CA ASP A 64 5.18 9.30 7.61
C ASP A 64 4.29 8.61 6.55
N ARG A 65 4.62 8.77 5.27
CA ARG A 65 3.94 8.06 4.17
C ARG A 65 4.11 6.55 4.30
N VAL A 66 5.33 6.08 4.57
CA VAL A 66 5.62 4.66 4.74
C VAL A 66 4.84 4.10 5.93
N ALA A 67 4.89 4.79 7.07
CA ALA A 67 4.18 4.39 8.28
C ALA A 67 2.66 4.33 8.06
N TYR A 68 2.10 5.28 7.29
CA TYR A 68 0.70 5.24 6.89
C TYR A 68 0.35 4.02 6.02
N GLU A 69 1.17 3.66 5.04
CA GLU A 69 0.88 2.52 4.16
C GLU A 69 0.95 1.17 4.90
N ILE A 70 1.75 1.09 5.96
CA ILE A 70 1.73 -0.04 6.91
C ILE A 70 0.43 0.02 7.72
N PHE A 71 0.13 1.17 8.35
CA PHE A 71 -1.09 1.34 9.16
C PHE A 71 -2.38 1.03 8.40
N ARG A 72 -2.44 1.41 7.12
CA ARG A 72 -3.61 1.24 6.25
C ARG A 72 -4.00 -0.24 6.05
N SER A 73 -3.11 -1.21 6.25
CA SER A 73 -3.50 -2.63 6.22
C SER A 73 -4.48 -2.99 7.33
N GLU A 74 -4.36 -2.32 8.48
CA GLU A 74 -5.20 -2.53 9.66
C GLU A 74 -6.43 -1.62 9.68
N ALA A 75 -6.33 -0.44 9.05
CA ALA A 75 -7.37 0.58 9.05
C ALA A 75 -7.58 1.17 7.63
N PRO A 76 -8.16 0.41 6.69
CA PRO A 76 -8.18 0.74 5.26
C PRO A 76 -9.06 1.94 4.89
N ASN A 77 -9.94 2.35 5.79
CA ASN A 77 -10.91 3.45 5.64
C ASN A 77 -10.47 4.77 6.31
N ILE A 78 -9.20 4.84 6.74
CA ILE A 78 -8.56 6.06 7.24
C ILE A 78 -7.71 6.68 6.14
N THR A 79 -7.91 7.97 5.87
CA THR A 79 -7.13 8.69 4.86
C THR A 79 -5.75 9.09 5.41
N TYR A 80 -4.82 9.43 4.53
CA TYR A 80 -3.50 9.91 4.95
C TYR A 80 -3.57 11.20 5.77
N GLU A 81 -4.46 12.12 5.40
CA GLU A 81 -4.67 13.38 6.14
C GLU A 81 -5.17 13.13 7.57
N GLU A 82 -6.08 12.16 7.73
CA GLU A 82 -6.58 11.76 9.04
C GLU A 82 -5.49 11.09 9.86
N TYR A 83 -4.72 10.19 9.24
CA TYR A 83 -3.55 9.58 9.87
C TYR A 83 -2.57 10.64 10.38
N GLN A 84 -2.17 11.59 9.54
CA GLN A 84 -1.25 12.66 9.96
C GLN A 84 -1.81 13.51 11.11
N ARG A 85 -3.12 13.80 11.10
CA ARG A 85 -3.76 14.59 12.16
C ARG A 85 -3.73 13.91 13.53
N TYR A 86 -3.82 12.58 13.57
CA TYR A 86 -3.90 11.82 14.82
C TYR A 86 -2.77 10.78 14.95
N ARG A 87 -1.63 11.02 14.31
CA ARG A 87 -0.50 10.06 14.29
C ARG A 87 0.01 9.72 15.69
N ASP A 88 -0.06 10.70 16.59
CA ASP A 88 0.39 10.57 17.98
C ASP A 88 -0.67 9.88 18.86
N ASP A 89 -1.89 9.71 18.33
CA ASP A 89 -3.05 9.10 19.00
C ASP A 89 -3.63 7.91 18.19
N PRO A 90 -2.87 6.83 17.97
CA PRO A 90 -3.28 5.73 17.08
C PRO A 90 -4.58 5.04 17.53
N HIS A 91 -4.90 5.06 18.82
CA HIS A 91 -6.15 4.54 19.35
C HIS A 91 -7.39 5.30 18.84
N ILE A 92 -7.27 6.60 18.55
CA ILE A 92 -8.33 7.39 17.93
C ILE A 92 -8.55 6.91 16.49
N LEU A 93 -7.47 6.71 15.73
CA LEU A 93 -7.53 6.22 14.36
C LEU A 93 -8.19 4.83 14.28
N MET A 94 -7.80 3.91 15.17
CA MET A 94 -8.38 2.56 15.22
C MET A 94 -9.86 2.59 15.60
N ARG A 95 -10.26 3.46 16.53
CA ARG A 95 -11.66 3.65 16.89
C ARG A 95 -12.46 4.20 15.71
N MET A 96 -11.96 5.25 15.05
CA MET A 96 -12.60 5.84 13.87
C MET A 96 -12.81 4.80 12.77
N SER A 97 -11.79 3.99 12.50
CA SER A 97 -11.83 2.92 11.51
C SER A 97 -12.92 1.90 11.84
N ARG A 98 -12.95 1.42 13.09
CA ARG A 98 -13.96 0.47 13.57
C ARG A 98 -15.38 1.03 13.52
N ASP A 99 -15.57 2.28 13.96
CA ASP A 99 -16.89 2.92 14.00
C ASP A 99 -17.47 3.06 12.58
N ARG A 100 -16.61 3.38 11.60
CA ARG A 100 -16.98 3.41 10.17
C ARG A 100 -17.32 2.03 9.62
N ASP A 101 -16.53 1.01 9.94
CA ASP A 101 -16.82 -0.36 9.51
C ASP A 101 -18.15 -0.87 10.06
N VAL A 102 -18.47 -0.52 11.32
CA VAL A 102 -19.77 -0.82 11.92
C VAL A 102 -20.90 -0.08 11.20
N ALA A 103 -20.72 1.22 10.93
CA ALA A 103 -21.71 2.02 10.21
C ALA A 103 -21.98 1.49 8.78
N ASP A 104 -20.93 1.09 8.07
CA ASP A 104 -21.01 0.53 6.72
C ASP A 104 -21.75 -0.81 6.71
N ARG A 105 -21.51 -1.66 7.72
CA ARG A 105 -22.23 -2.93 7.88
C ARG A 105 -23.70 -2.72 8.26
N ALA A 106 -24.00 -1.66 8.99
CA ALA A 106 -25.37 -1.31 9.40
C ALA A 106 -26.21 -0.73 8.25
N ASN A 107 -25.59 -0.23 7.17
CA ASN A 107 -26.31 0.33 6.02
C ASN A 107 -25.71 -0.12 4.66
N PRO A 108 -25.95 -1.39 4.26
CA PRO A 108 -25.38 -1.95 3.03
C PRO A 108 -25.90 -1.26 1.75
N GLU A 109 -27.11 -0.68 1.77
CA GLU A 109 -27.66 0.04 0.62
C GLU A 109 -26.92 1.34 0.33
N LYS A 110 -26.52 2.08 1.37
CA LYS A 110 -25.69 3.28 1.22
C LYS A 110 -24.34 2.92 0.60
N ARG A 111 -23.72 1.84 1.07
CA ARG A 111 -22.44 1.33 0.55
C ARG A 111 -22.53 0.92 -0.92
N LEU A 112 -23.60 0.23 -1.31
CA LEU A 112 -23.81 -0.16 -2.72
C LEU A 112 -23.92 1.07 -3.62
N ARG A 113 -24.62 2.12 -3.19
CA ARG A 113 -24.75 3.38 -3.96
C ARG A 113 -23.43 4.14 -4.06
N GLU A 114 -22.60 4.13 -3.04
CA GLU A 114 -21.27 4.77 -3.06
C GLU A 114 -20.31 4.02 -3.99
N LEU A 115 -20.28 2.69 -3.93
CA LEU A 115 -19.48 1.85 -4.83
C LEU A 115 -19.88 2.02 -6.31
N MET A 116 -21.19 2.14 -6.59
CA MET A 116 -21.67 2.41 -7.95
C MET A 116 -21.20 3.79 -8.44
N LYS A 117 -21.21 4.81 -7.58
CA LYS A 117 -20.72 6.16 -7.93
C LYS A 117 -19.21 6.22 -8.15
N GLU A 118 -18.43 5.46 -7.39
CA GLU A 118 -16.98 5.38 -7.59
C GLU A 118 -16.62 4.67 -8.88
N LYS A 119 -17.33 3.58 -9.22
CA LYS A 119 -17.17 2.87 -10.50
C LYS A 119 -17.47 3.78 -11.70
N ASP A 120 -18.50 4.61 -11.61
CA ASP A 120 -18.85 5.57 -12.67
C ASP A 120 -17.85 6.73 -12.80
N ARG A 121 -17.10 7.04 -11.73
CA ARG A 121 -16.01 8.04 -11.76
C ARG A 121 -14.70 7.46 -12.28
N GLY A 122 -14.39 6.20 -11.96
CA GLY A 122 -13.23 5.50 -12.49
C GLY A 122 -13.30 5.19 -13.98
N ASN A 123 -14.51 5.16 -14.56
CA ASN A 123 -14.74 4.88 -15.98
C ASN A 123 -14.70 6.15 -16.88
N ARG A 124 -14.31 7.31 -16.34
CA ARG A 124 -14.19 8.59 -17.08
C ARG A 124 -12.74 9.03 -17.35
N PHE A 125 -11.76 8.17 -17.11
CA PHE A 125 -10.35 8.42 -17.47
C PHE A 125 -9.79 7.24 -18.26
#